data_AF-A0A7T1HU57-F1
#
_entry.id   AF-A0A7T1HU57-F1
#
_cell.length_a   1.000
_cell.length_b   1.000
_cell.length_c   1.000
_cell.angle_alpha   90.00
_cell.angle_beta   90.00
_cell.angle_gamma   90.00
#
_symmetry.space_group_name_H-M   'P 1'
#
loop_
_entity.id
_entity.type
_entity.pdbx_description
1 polymer ?
#
loop_
_entity_poly.entity_id
_entity_poly.type
_entity_poly.pdbx_seq_one_letter_code
_entity_poly.pdbx_strand_id
1 'polypeptide(L)'
;MQVVSRAVVVAIGINALGYREVLGIAVGDSEAEGFWRQFLGSLKERGLDGTRLVISDAHLGLTAAIKRMFQGCCWQRCRVHFLRNLLSHVPKAGQDMVAAAMKAVFVIQAPDQVRAHWLPDVNYVGGSRQLRRRVTPGPPPAMAGGGDSEK
;
A
#
# COMPACT_ATOMS: atom_id res chain seq x y z
N MET A 1 25.31 -19.01 25.46
CA MET A 1 24.60 -17.76 25.14
C MET A 1 24.28 -17.76 23.66
N GLN A 2 23.01 -17.64 23.29
CA GLN A 2 22.59 -17.59 21.89
C GLN A 2 22.17 -16.15 21.54
N VAL A 3 22.68 -15.64 20.43
CA VAL A 3 22.27 -14.35 19.88
C VAL A 3 21.13 -14.61 18.91
N VAL A 4 19.97 -13.97 19.14
CA VAL A 4 18.80 -14.08 18.28
C VAL A 4 18.40 -12.72 17.73
N SER A 5 17.97 -12.68 16.46
CA SER A 5 17.42 -11.48 15.86
C SER A 5 16.09 -11.11 16.52
N ARG A 6 15.87 -9.81 16.76
CA ARG A 6 14.63 -9.25 17.30
C ARG A 6 14.28 -7.98 16.53
N ALA A 7 12.98 -7.72 16.38
CA ALA A 7 12.51 -6.49 15.77
C ALA A 7 12.22 -5.43 16.84
N VAL A 8 12.59 -4.19 16.53
CA VAL A 8 12.13 -3.01 17.24
C VAL A 8 10.99 -2.41 16.43
N VAL A 9 9.83 -2.25 17.04
CA VAL A 9 8.65 -1.67 16.41
C VAL A 9 8.34 -0.32 17.03
N VAL A 10 7.94 0.63 16.20
CA VAL A 10 7.63 2.00 16.61
C VAL A 10 6.29 2.39 16.02
N ALA A 11 5.39 2.89 16.85
CA ALA A 11 4.14 3.52 16.43
C ALA A 11 4.33 5.04 16.46
N ILE A 12 4.08 5.70 15.34
CA ILE A 12 4.09 7.16 15.22
C ILE A 12 2.69 7.61 14.81
N GLY A 13 2.14 8.55 15.56
CA GLY A 13 0.83 9.15 15.32
C GLY A 13 0.97 10.57 14.76
N ILE A 14 -0.10 11.03 14.11
CA ILE A 14 -0.32 12.45 13.83
C ILE A 14 -1.57 12.84 14.60
N ASN A 15 -1.46 13.78 15.52
CA ASN A 15 -2.57 14.22 16.35
C ASN A 15 -3.51 15.18 15.59
N ALA A 16 -4.63 15.58 16.23
CA ALA A 16 -5.63 16.45 15.60
C ALA A 16 -5.09 17.85 15.22
N LEU A 17 -3.97 18.27 15.82
CA LEU A 17 -3.29 19.54 15.52
C LEU A 17 -2.22 19.37 14.42
N GLY A 18 -2.03 18.16 13.89
CA GLY A 18 -1.05 17.86 12.85
C GLY A 18 0.36 17.56 13.35
N TYR A 19 0.59 17.47 14.66
CA TYR A 19 1.90 17.16 15.21
C TYR A 19 2.18 15.66 15.21
N ARG A 20 3.44 15.31 14.91
CA ARG A 20 3.94 13.94 14.94
C ARG A 20 4.41 13.58 16.34
N GLU A 21 3.96 12.43 16.82
CA GLU A 21 4.27 11.95 18.17
C GLU A 21 4.63 10.46 18.13
N VAL A 22 5.62 10.06 18.94
CA VAL A 22 5.91 8.65 19.16
C VAL A 22 4.89 8.12 20.16
N LEU A 23 3.99 7.27 19.68
CA LEU A 23 2.94 6.70 20.51
C LEU A 23 3.49 5.57 21.37
N GLY A 24 4.42 4.78 20.86
CA GLY A 24 5.01 3.67 21.62
C GLY A 24 6.11 2.94 20.87
N ILE A 25 6.93 2.22 21.63
CA ILE A 25 8.03 1.38 21.15
C ILE A 25 7.92 0.03 21.84
N ALA A 26 8.16 -1.06 21.11
CA ALA A 26 8.29 -2.39 21.69
C ALA A 26 9.38 -3.18 20.98
N VAL A 27 9.96 -4.15 21.69
CA VAL A 27 10.92 -5.11 21.14
C VAL A 27 10.29 -6.49 21.23
N GLY A 28 10.26 -7.23 20.13
CA GLY A 28 9.64 -8.54 20.14
C GLY A 28 9.77 -9.29 18.84
N ASP A 29 9.06 -10.41 18.79
CA ASP A 29 8.86 -11.17 17.57
C ASP A 29 7.75 -10.48 16.74
N SER A 30 8.17 -9.68 15.77
CA SER A 30 7.26 -8.87 14.95
C SER A 30 6.43 -9.66 13.95
N GLU A 31 6.58 -10.98 13.88
CA GLU A 31 5.80 -11.79 12.93
C GLU A 31 4.50 -12.33 13.56
N ALA A 32 4.40 -12.40 14.89
CA ALA A 32 3.25 -12.97 15.57
C ALA A 32 2.08 -11.96 15.74
N GLU A 33 0.84 -12.38 15.42
CA GLU A 33 -0.37 -11.58 15.69
C GLU A 33 -0.49 -11.22 17.18
N GLY A 34 -0.15 -12.16 18.08
CA GLY A 34 -0.22 -11.95 19.54
C GLY A 34 0.61 -10.76 20.01
N PHE A 35 1.85 -10.64 19.51
CA PHE A 35 2.72 -9.50 19.80
C PHE A 35 2.09 -8.17 19.35
N TRP A 36 1.56 -8.12 18.13
CA TRP A 36 0.92 -6.91 17.62
C TRP A 36 -0.35 -6.53 18.37
N ARG A 37 -1.17 -7.52 18.75
CA ARG A 37 -2.36 -7.26 19.58
C ARG A 37 -1.99 -6.67 20.93
N GLN A 38 -0.96 -7.20 21.57
CA GLN A 38 -0.47 -6.66 22.84
C GLN A 38 0.08 -5.24 22.67
N PHE A 39 0.92 -5.01 21.65
CA PHE A 39 1.48 -3.70 21.38
C PHE A 39 0.39 -2.66 21.10
N LEU A 40 -0.51 -2.93 20.16
CA LEU A 40 -1.60 -2.03 19.79
C LEU A 40 -2.61 -1.85 20.93
N GLY A 41 -2.86 -2.89 21.72
CA GLY A 41 -3.68 -2.83 22.93
C GLY A 41 -3.12 -1.86 23.95
N SER A 42 -1.81 -1.93 24.23
CA SER A 42 -1.14 -1.01 25.16
C SER A 42 -1.18 0.46 24.72
N LEU A 43 -1.29 0.73 23.40
CA LEU A 43 -1.52 2.10 22.92
C LEU A 43 -2.93 2.57 23.31
N LYS A 44 -3.95 1.72 23.10
CA LYS A 44 -5.36 2.02 23.42
C LYS A 44 -5.60 2.16 24.93
N GLU A 45 -4.99 1.30 25.73
CA GLU A 45 -5.05 1.37 27.20
C GLU A 45 -4.48 2.69 27.75
N ARG A 46 -3.50 3.29 27.05
CA ARG A 46 -2.96 4.61 27.38
C ARG A 46 -3.77 5.78 26.81
N GLY A 47 -4.94 5.51 26.23
CA GLY A 47 -5.85 6.54 25.73
C GLY A 47 -5.77 6.82 24.24
N LEU A 48 -5.08 5.99 23.43
CA LEU A 48 -5.16 6.13 21.98
C LEU A 48 -6.58 5.79 21.49
N ASP A 49 -7.31 6.81 21.06
CA ASP A 49 -8.65 6.70 20.50
C ASP A 49 -8.77 7.47 19.16
N GLY A 50 -9.98 7.52 18.59
CA GLY A 50 -10.28 8.34 17.42
C GLY A 50 -9.50 8.02 16.13
N THR A 51 -8.77 6.91 16.08
CA THR A 51 -7.87 6.58 14.96
C THR A 51 -8.66 6.40 13.67
N ARG A 52 -8.42 7.26 12.67
CA ARG A 52 -9.11 7.24 11.36
C ARG A 52 -8.39 6.43 10.30
N LEU A 53 -7.06 6.38 10.37
CA LEU A 53 -6.21 5.71 9.40
C LEU A 53 -5.02 5.04 10.11
N VAL A 54 -4.79 3.77 9.80
CA VAL A 54 -3.55 3.06 10.15
C VAL A 54 -2.78 2.75 8.87
N ILE A 55 -1.52 3.18 8.84
CA ILE A 55 -0.57 2.86 7.76
C ILE A 55 0.48 1.91 8.31
N SER A 56 0.58 0.71 7.74
CA SER A 56 1.55 -0.30 8.19
C SER A 56 2.09 -1.12 7.02
N ASP A 57 3.12 -1.94 7.23
CA ASP A 57 3.40 -3.02 6.28
C ASP A 57 2.24 -4.04 6.26
N ALA A 58 2.15 -4.84 5.20
CA ALA A 58 1.12 -5.85 4.99
C ALA A 58 1.47 -7.21 5.60
N HIS A 59 2.24 -7.23 6.69
CA HIS A 59 2.53 -8.44 7.43
C HIS A 59 1.23 -9.07 7.97
N LEU A 60 1.05 -10.39 7.83
CA LEU A 60 -0.21 -11.06 8.16
C LEU A 60 -0.63 -10.85 9.62
N GLY A 61 0.29 -11.08 10.57
CA GLY A 61 0.00 -10.88 12.00
C GLY A 61 -0.35 -9.43 12.36
N LEU A 62 0.29 -8.46 11.72
CA LEU A 62 0.04 -7.03 11.96
C LEU A 62 -1.32 -6.62 11.40
N THR A 63 -1.61 -6.99 10.15
CA THR A 63 -2.89 -6.65 9.50
C THR A 63 -4.07 -7.31 10.21
N ALA A 64 -3.93 -8.55 10.69
CA ALA A 64 -4.93 -9.20 11.52
C ALA A 64 -5.15 -8.45 12.85
N ALA A 65 -4.07 -8.09 13.55
CA ALA A 65 -4.16 -7.33 14.79
C ALA A 65 -4.82 -5.95 14.60
N ILE A 66 -4.46 -5.21 13.54
CA ILE A 66 -5.06 -3.90 13.22
C ILE A 66 -6.56 -4.03 13.01
N LYS A 67 -7.00 -5.01 12.20
CA LYS A 67 -8.43 -5.25 11.93
C LYS A 67 -9.22 -5.53 13.21
N ARG A 68 -8.62 -6.23 14.19
CA ARG A 68 -9.27 -6.52 15.48
C ARG A 68 -9.27 -5.30 16.41
N MET A 69 -8.17 -4.58 16.50
CA MET A 69 -7.96 -3.52 17.51
C MET A 69 -8.55 -2.17 17.09
N PHE A 70 -8.57 -1.85 15.79
CA PHE A 70 -9.01 -0.57 15.24
C PHE A 70 -10.22 -0.73 14.31
N GLN A 71 -11.35 -1.13 14.88
CA GLN A 71 -12.61 -1.24 14.13
C GLN A 71 -13.09 0.13 13.67
N GLY A 72 -13.59 0.22 12.44
CA GLY A 72 -14.04 1.50 11.83
C GLY A 72 -12.91 2.40 11.32
N CYS A 73 -11.66 2.01 11.48
CA CYS A 73 -10.50 2.69 10.93
C CYS A 73 -10.18 2.20 9.51
N CYS A 74 -9.76 3.11 8.62
CA CYS A 74 -9.20 2.74 7.34
C CYS A 74 -7.81 2.12 7.52
N TRP A 75 -7.49 1.08 6.75
CA TRP A 75 -6.14 0.54 6.69
C TRP A 75 -5.53 0.77 5.32
N GLN A 76 -4.28 1.22 5.29
CA GLN A 76 -3.49 1.40 4.08
C GLN A 76 -2.13 0.72 4.23
N ARG A 77 -1.70 0.01 3.17
CA ARG A 77 -0.33 -0.49 3.09
C ARG A 77 0.66 0.67 2.93
N CYS A 78 1.73 0.64 3.73
CA CYS A 78 2.81 1.60 3.67
C CYS A 78 3.51 1.53 2.30
N ARG A 79 3.45 2.63 1.54
CA ARG A 79 4.07 2.74 0.21
C ARG A 79 5.60 2.54 0.25
N VAL A 80 6.24 2.97 1.34
CA VAL A 80 7.71 2.80 1.52
C VAL A 80 8.07 1.33 1.67
N HIS A 81 7.40 0.60 2.56
CA HIS A 81 7.62 -0.84 2.73
C HIS A 81 7.23 -1.61 1.48
N PHE A 82 6.11 -1.25 0.85
CA PHE A 82 5.70 -1.87 -0.41
C PHE A 82 6.77 -1.72 -1.51
N LEU A 83 7.31 -0.51 -1.70
CA LEU A 83 8.35 -0.27 -2.69
C LEU A 83 9.64 -1.04 -2.35
N ARG A 84 10.03 -1.10 -1.07
CA ARG A 84 11.19 -1.91 -0.65
C ARG A 84 11.00 -3.40 -0.96
N ASN A 85 9.84 -3.95 -0.62
CA ASN A 85 9.50 -5.35 -0.87
C ASN A 85 9.40 -5.65 -2.38
N LEU A 86 8.93 -4.68 -3.18
CA LEU A 86 8.93 -4.81 -4.64
C LEU A 86 10.36 -4.85 -5.19
N LEU A 87 11.20 -3.88 -4.79
CA LEU A 87 12.54 -3.73 -5.33
C LEU A 87 13.48 -4.88 -4.95
N SER A 88 13.22 -5.61 -3.85
CA SER A 88 13.97 -6.83 -3.52
C SER A 88 13.82 -7.95 -4.56
N HIS A 89 12.80 -7.89 -5.41
CA HIS A 89 12.60 -8.82 -6.52
C HIS A 89 13.12 -8.29 -7.87
N VAL A 90 13.68 -7.07 -7.90
CA VAL A 90 14.16 -6.41 -9.12
C VAL A 90 15.70 -6.45 -9.14
N PRO A 91 16.34 -6.89 -10.24
CA PRO A 91 17.79 -6.80 -10.40
C PRO A 91 18.27 -5.36 -10.19
N LYS A 92 19.42 -5.16 -9.52
CA LYS A 92 19.94 -3.84 -9.15
C LYS A 92 19.93 -2.82 -10.31
N ALA A 93 20.32 -3.27 -11.51
CA ALA A 93 20.37 -2.43 -12.71
C ALA A 93 19.00 -1.83 -13.13
N GLY A 94 17.88 -2.45 -12.74
CA GLY A 94 16.52 -1.99 -13.07
C GLY A 94 15.80 -1.29 -11.92
N GLN A 95 16.39 -1.22 -10.72
CA GLN A 95 15.68 -0.73 -9.53
C GLN A 95 15.27 0.74 -9.64
N ASP A 96 16.13 1.60 -10.20
CA ASP A 96 15.83 3.03 -10.33
C ASP A 96 14.64 3.28 -11.28
N MET A 97 14.61 2.58 -12.41
CA MET A 97 13.51 2.64 -13.37
C MET A 97 12.20 2.18 -12.75
N VAL A 98 12.19 1.01 -12.07
CA VAL A 98 10.98 0.48 -11.43
C VAL A 98 10.52 1.38 -10.28
N ALA A 99 11.46 1.94 -9.51
CA ALA A 99 11.14 2.87 -8.44
C ALA A 99 10.50 4.16 -8.97
N ALA A 100 11.02 4.71 -10.07
CA ALA A 100 10.45 5.89 -10.71
C ALA A 100 9.03 5.63 -11.22
N ALA A 101 8.82 4.52 -11.93
CA ALA A 101 7.50 4.12 -12.42
C ALA A 101 6.49 3.97 -11.27
N MET A 102 6.85 3.28 -10.19
CA MET A 102 5.97 3.11 -9.03
C MET A 102 5.66 4.42 -8.30
N LYS A 103 6.65 5.32 -8.19
CA LYS A 103 6.43 6.65 -7.62
C LYS A 103 5.44 7.47 -8.45
N ALA A 104 5.47 7.36 -9.78
CA ALA A 104 4.50 8.03 -10.64
C ALA A 104 3.06 7.55 -10.35
N VAL A 105 2.86 6.24 -10.15
CA VAL A 105 1.54 5.68 -9.78
C VAL A 105 1.00 6.29 -8.48
N PHE A 106 1.88 6.55 -7.50
CA PHE A 106 1.48 7.10 -6.20
C PHE A 106 1.01 8.55 -6.22
N VAL A 107 1.27 9.27 -7.30
CA VAL A 107 0.86 10.68 -7.51
C VAL A 107 -0.50 10.78 -8.18
N ILE A 108 -0.95 9.72 -8.86
CA ILE A 108 -2.26 9.68 -9.51
C ILE A 108 -3.37 9.77 -8.45
N GLN A 109 -4.20 10.80 -8.54
CA GLN A 109 -5.27 11.07 -7.57
C GLN A 109 -6.61 10.39 -7.92
N ALA A 110 -6.83 10.11 -9.21
CA ALA A 110 -8.07 9.55 -9.72
C ALA A 110 -8.01 8.00 -9.75
N PRO A 111 -8.88 7.27 -9.00
CA PRO A 111 -8.79 5.81 -8.87
C PRO A 111 -8.95 5.04 -10.20
N ASP A 112 -9.73 5.59 -11.12
CA ASP A 112 -9.89 5.11 -12.50
C ASP A 112 -8.60 5.26 -13.33
N GLN A 113 -7.89 6.37 -13.18
CA GLN A 113 -6.59 6.57 -13.83
C GLN A 113 -5.51 5.65 -13.27
N VAL A 114 -5.53 5.34 -11.96
CA VAL A 114 -4.63 4.34 -11.37
C VAL A 114 -4.86 2.97 -12.02
N ARG A 115 -6.12 2.56 -12.19
CA ARG A 115 -6.46 1.28 -12.85
C ARG A 115 -6.01 1.26 -14.31
N ALA A 116 -6.24 2.34 -15.04
CA ALA A 116 -5.84 2.46 -16.44
C ALA A 116 -4.31 2.47 -16.62
N HIS A 117 -3.56 3.03 -15.67
CA HIS A 117 -2.10 3.03 -15.69
C HIS A 117 -1.50 1.70 -15.22
N TRP A 118 -2.18 0.96 -14.33
CA TRP A 118 -1.70 -0.33 -13.80
C TRP A 118 -1.96 -1.51 -14.75
N LEU A 119 -3.14 -1.58 -15.38
CA LEU A 119 -3.61 -2.75 -16.13
C LEU A 119 -2.92 -3.06 -17.49
N PRO A 120 -2.30 -2.13 -18.23
CA PRO A 120 -1.67 -2.45 -19.51
C PRO A 120 -0.42 -3.33 -19.37
N ASP A 121 0.36 -3.16 -18.29
CA ASP A 121 1.72 -3.70 -18.17
C ASP A 121 1.85 -4.92 -17.24
N VAL A 122 0.78 -5.32 -16.55
CA VAL A 122 0.81 -6.51 -15.65
C VAL A 122 0.98 -7.84 -16.41
N ASN A 123 0.88 -7.83 -17.74
CA ASN A 123 1.20 -8.99 -18.57
C ASN A 123 2.72 -9.25 -18.72
N TYR A 124 3.59 -8.36 -18.23
CA TYR A 124 5.04 -8.48 -18.43
C TYR A 124 5.78 -9.21 -17.29
N VAL A 125 5.17 -9.35 -16.11
CA VAL A 125 5.81 -10.01 -14.94
C VAL A 125 5.05 -11.29 -14.59
N GLY A 126 4.98 -12.19 -15.56
CA GLY A 126 4.33 -13.48 -15.42
C GLY A 126 4.84 -14.45 -16.47
N GLY A 127 6.05 -14.96 -16.27
CA GLY A 127 6.53 -16.16 -16.96
C GLY A 127 5.63 -17.34 -16.59
N SER A 128 4.48 -17.44 -17.23
CA SER A 128 3.56 -18.57 -17.16
C SER A 128 2.82 -18.62 -18.49
N ARG A 129 3.31 -19.52 -19.33
CA ARG A 129 2.74 -19.90 -20.61
C ARG A 129 1.25 -20.23 -20.39
N GLN A 130 0.38 -19.63 -21.20
CA GLN A 130 -1.08 -19.87 -21.37
C GLN A 130 -2.06 -19.04 -20.53
N LEU A 131 -2.59 -17.97 -21.13
CA LEU A 131 -4.00 -17.97 -21.57
C LEU A 131 -4.19 -16.91 -22.67
N ARG A 132 -4.28 -17.36 -23.93
CA ARG A 132 -4.77 -16.51 -25.01
C ARG A 132 -6.27 -16.31 -24.82
N ARG A 133 -6.70 -15.14 -24.32
CA ARG A 133 -7.99 -14.56 -24.73
C ARG A 133 -7.68 -13.25 -25.44
N ARG A 134 -7.89 -13.23 -26.76
CA ARG A 134 -7.87 -11.99 -27.56
C ARG A 134 -8.94 -11.06 -26.96
N VAL A 135 -8.51 -9.94 -26.39
CA VAL A 135 -9.39 -8.78 -26.23
C VAL A 135 -9.19 -7.96 -27.48
N THR A 136 -10.22 -7.90 -28.33
CA THR A 136 -10.25 -6.92 -29.43
C THR A 136 -10.51 -5.53 -28.84
N PRO A 137 -9.81 -4.47 -29.27
CA PRO A 137 -10.15 -3.11 -28.86
C PRO A 137 -11.56 -2.77 -29.34
N GLY A 138 -12.40 -2.22 -28.46
CA GLY A 138 -13.67 -1.60 -28.86
C GLY A 138 -13.43 -0.37 -29.73
N PRO A 139 -14.41 0.03 -30.56
CA PRO A 139 -14.26 1.14 -31.49
C PRO A 139 -14.04 2.47 -30.75
N PRO A 140 -13.26 3.40 -31.33
CA PRO A 140 -13.05 4.72 -30.76
C PRO A 140 -14.37 5.52 -30.73
N PRO A 141 -14.53 6.45 -29.77
CA PRO A 141 -15.73 7.28 -29.66
C PRO A 141 -15.90 8.16 -30.90
N ALA A 142 -17.16 8.29 -31.35
CA ALA A 142 -17.52 9.07 -32.53
C ALA A 142 -17.20 10.56 -32.35
N MET A 143 -16.49 11.14 -33.31
CA MET A 143 -16.24 12.57 -33.41
C MET A 143 -17.56 13.28 -33.72
N ALA A 144 -17.98 14.20 -32.85
CA ALA A 144 -19.13 15.07 -33.08
C ALA A 144 -18.84 16.00 -34.28
N GLY A 145 -19.48 15.73 -35.42
CA GLY A 145 -19.51 16.64 -36.55
C GLY A 145 -20.50 17.77 -36.31
N GLY A 146 -19.99 18.99 -36.07
CA GLY A 146 -20.78 20.21 -36.15
C GLY A 146 -21.01 20.56 -37.61
N GLY A 147 -22.26 20.53 -38.05
CA GLY A 147 -22.69 21.06 -39.34
C GLY A 147 -23.52 22.32 -39.10
N ASP A 148 -22.91 23.48 -39.31
CA ASP A 148 -23.64 24.73 -39.57
C ASP A 148 -23.76 24.89 -41.09
N SER A 149 -24.99 24.89 -41.59
CA SER A 149 -25.31 25.24 -42.97
C SER A 149 -26.08 26.56 -42.96
N GLU A 150 -25.41 27.61 -43.41
CA GLU A 150 -25.99 28.93 -43.67
C GLU A 150 -26.39 28.99 -45.15
N LYS A 151 -27.71 29.08 -45.38
CA LYS A 151 -28.50 29.52 -46.56
C LYS A 151 -29.61 28.55 -46.93
#